data_AF-A0A059B1X8-F1
#
_entry.id   AF-A0A059B1X8-F1
#
_cell.length_a   1.000
_cell.length_b   1.000
_cell.length_c   1.000
_cell.angle_alpha   90.00
_cell.angle_beta   90.00
_cell.angle_gamma   90.00
#
_symmetry.space_group_name_H-M   'P 1'
#
loop_
_entity.id
_entity.type
_entity.pdbx_description
1 polymer ?
#
loop_
_entity_poly.entity_id
_entity_poly.type
_entity_poly.pdbx_seq_one_letter_code
_entity_poly.pdbx_strand_id
1 'polypeptide(L)'
;MPNPFDRPRAAFVLEVTGVKDLLPLFKSNLFTNAFTEKVISGSDKAEIRLPEEEALLVSLDEPSASDFASLSDDEIGKFASWMGGSYVTDMSESLKGELTFPLGNGRKMSLHMSKEADRQYIGSLISLVHGVRRAKDMHEDFSQGTRRPAELIKGCFDGIKVLKEEQGTEGVAEQGLLVLLATLSRSYDLLQEAYKGQIVGVILLGDAASSQSDSLLDVTFTSRPSVRWLAETEGSANATKAAEVALVRLTLAWVTGLILLISVLLGVYLLLNMPLTRDTLLYSNVKLD
;
A
#
# COMPACT_ATOMS: atom_id res chain seq x y z
N MET A 1 15.52 4.50 10.35
CA MET A 1 15.62 4.00 8.96
C MET A 1 14.31 3.32 8.60
N PRO A 2 13.77 3.52 7.39
CA PRO A 2 12.65 2.71 6.92
C PRO A 2 13.08 1.24 6.87
N ASN A 3 12.19 0.34 7.31
CA ASN A 3 12.46 -1.09 7.33
C ASN A 3 12.22 -1.65 5.91
N PRO A 4 13.25 -2.17 5.21
CA PRO A 4 13.11 -2.71 3.85
C PRO A 4 12.25 -3.98 3.78
N PHE A 5 11.90 -4.57 4.93
CA PHE A 5 11.03 -5.74 5.04
C PHE A 5 9.57 -5.38 5.35
N ASP A 6 9.28 -4.11 5.66
CA ASP A 6 7.91 -3.64 5.86
C ASP A 6 7.26 -3.36 4.50
N ARG A 7 6.95 -4.46 3.80
CA ARG A 7 6.42 -4.42 2.44
C ARG A 7 4.92 -4.09 2.48
N PRO A 8 4.44 -3.21 1.57
CA PRO A 8 3.02 -3.03 1.36
C PRO A 8 2.37 -4.39 1.11
N ARG A 9 1.32 -4.70 1.87
CA ARG A 9 0.55 -5.94 1.71
C ARG A 9 -0.54 -5.82 0.66
N ALA A 10 -0.72 -4.64 0.08
CA ALA A 10 -1.72 -4.38 -0.94
C ALA A 10 -1.08 -3.85 -2.23
N ALA A 11 -1.59 -4.34 -3.36
CA ALA A 11 -1.23 -3.85 -4.69
C ALA A 11 -2.51 -3.56 -5.48
N PHE A 12 -2.58 -2.37 -6.07
CA PHE A 12 -3.58 -1.98 -7.05
C PHE A 12 -2.96 -2.10 -8.44
N VAL A 13 -3.51 -2.96 -9.28
CA VAL A 13 -3.00 -3.22 -10.62
C VAL A 13 -4.12 -3.01 -11.64
N LEU A 14 -3.92 -2.02 -12.51
CA LEU A 14 -4.89 -1.70 -13.56
C LEU A 14 -4.26 -1.88 -14.94
N GLU A 15 -4.91 -2.68 -15.77
CA GLU A 15 -4.61 -2.76 -17.19
C GLU A 15 -5.37 -1.67 -17.95
N VAL A 16 -4.69 -0.90 -18.79
CA VAL A 16 -5.29 0.12 -19.65
C VAL A 16 -4.94 -0.16 -21.09
N THR A 17 -5.95 -0.30 -21.95
CA THR A 17 -5.79 -0.62 -23.38
C THR A 17 -6.16 0.57 -24.27
N GLY A 18 -5.78 0.51 -25.56
CA GLY A 18 -6.11 1.57 -26.53
C GLY A 18 -5.24 2.84 -26.44
N VAL A 19 -4.20 2.84 -25.61
CA VAL A 19 -3.38 4.03 -25.28
C VAL A 19 -2.01 4.08 -25.96
N LYS A 20 -1.69 3.16 -26.89
CA LYS A 20 -0.37 3.05 -27.54
C LYS A 20 0.14 4.39 -28.12
N ASP A 21 -0.68 5.04 -28.93
CA ASP A 21 -0.32 6.33 -29.57
C ASP A 21 -0.32 7.51 -28.59
N LEU A 22 -0.91 7.30 -27.40
CA LEU A 22 -1.03 8.30 -26.34
C LEU A 22 0.02 8.12 -25.24
N LEU A 23 0.94 7.17 -25.40
CA LEU A 23 1.98 6.86 -24.40
C LEU A 23 2.87 8.06 -24.01
N PRO A 24 3.24 8.99 -24.92
CA PRO A 24 3.93 10.22 -24.54
C PRO A 24 3.10 11.14 -23.63
N LEU A 25 1.79 11.25 -23.92
CA LEU A 25 0.87 12.02 -23.11
C LEU A 25 0.65 11.38 -21.74
N PHE A 26 0.54 10.05 -21.70
CA PHE A 26 0.45 9.27 -20.47
C PHE A 26 1.66 9.56 -19.57
N LYS A 27 2.88 9.41 -20.11
CA LYS A 27 4.14 9.62 -19.38
C LYS A 27 4.31 11.03 -18.84
N SER A 28 3.92 12.04 -19.60
CA SER A 28 4.07 13.45 -19.21
C SER A 28 3.07 13.89 -18.12
N ASN A 29 1.97 13.14 -17.95
CA ASN A 29 0.93 13.40 -16.95
C ASN A 29 0.88 12.32 -15.87
N LEU A 30 1.96 11.53 -15.71
CA LEU A 30 2.09 10.55 -14.65
C LEU A 30 2.16 11.21 -13.27
N PHE A 31 1.79 10.44 -12.26
CA PHE A 31 1.91 10.84 -10.85
C PHE A 31 3.36 11.23 -10.52
N THR A 32 3.52 12.25 -9.67
CA THR A 32 4.81 12.90 -9.37
C THR A 32 5.90 11.97 -8.83
N ASN A 33 5.53 10.78 -8.34
CA ASN A 33 6.43 9.74 -7.81
C ASN A 33 6.36 8.41 -8.59
N ALA A 34 5.80 8.41 -9.80
CA ALA A 34 5.68 7.19 -10.60
C ALA A 34 7.00 6.86 -11.32
N PHE A 35 7.42 5.60 -11.23
CA PHE A 35 8.50 5.06 -12.07
C PHE A 35 7.89 4.40 -13.31
N THR A 36 8.48 4.64 -14.47
CA THR A 36 8.03 4.02 -15.72
C THR A 36 9.13 3.14 -16.28
N GLU A 37 8.82 1.87 -16.49
CA GLU A 37 9.73 0.92 -17.11
C GLU A 37 9.07 0.26 -18.33
N LYS A 38 9.86 0.02 -19.37
CA LYS A 38 9.42 -0.79 -20.50
C LYS A 38 9.73 -2.25 -20.18
N VAL A 39 8.69 -3.03 -19.91
CA VAL A 39 8.84 -4.48 -19.74
C VAL A 39 8.92 -5.13 -21.11
N ILE A 40 10.03 -5.82 -21.40
CA ILE A 40 10.18 -6.65 -22.60
C ILE A 40 9.95 -8.10 -22.15
N SER A 41 8.72 -8.58 -22.30
CA SER A 41 8.41 -9.99 -22.04
C SER A 41 8.59 -10.83 -23.30
N GLY A 42 9.12 -12.05 -23.15
CA GLY A 42 9.13 -13.07 -24.22
C GLY A 42 7.80 -13.83 -24.36
N SER A 43 6.77 -13.38 -23.64
CA SER A 43 5.40 -13.90 -23.58
C SER A 43 4.44 -12.72 -23.58
N ASP A 44 3.31 -12.85 -24.26
CA ASP A 44 2.26 -11.82 -24.30
C ASP A 44 1.48 -11.71 -22.98
N LYS A 45 1.67 -12.66 -22.05
CA LYS A 45 1.02 -12.69 -20.73
C LYS A 45 2.03 -12.74 -19.60
N ALA A 46 1.69 -12.07 -18.50
CA ALA A 46 2.38 -12.16 -17.22
C ALA A 46 1.57 -13.01 -16.24
N GLU A 47 2.16 -14.10 -15.75
CA GLU A 47 1.54 -14.99 -14.76
C GLU A 47 1.84 -14.49 -13.34
N ILE A 48 0.78 -14.26 -12.55
CA ILE A 48 0.85 -13.95 -11.12
C ILE A 48 0.34 -15.18 -10.35
N ARG A 49 1.20 -15.78 -9.54
CA ARG A 49 0.84 -16.91 -8.68
C ARG A 49 0.52 -16.43 -7.28
N LEU A 50 -0.71 -16.64 -6.83
CA LEU A 50 -1.16 -16.27 -5.49
C LEU A 50 -1.31 -17.51 -4.58
N PRO A 51 -0.76 -17.47 -3.36
CA PRO A 51 -1.02 -18.51 -2.35
C PRO A 51 -2.45 -18.36 -1.79
N GLU A 52 -3.29 -19.39 -1.94
CA GLU A 52 -4.71 -19.37 -1.53
C GLU A 52 -4.93 -19.01 -0.04
N GLU A 53 -4.00 -19.41 0.83
CA GLU A 53 -4.17 -19.22 2.28
C GLU A 53 -3.69 -17.85 2.79
N GLU A 54 -2.94 -17.09 1.97
CA GLU A 54 -2.22 -15.89 2.39
C GLU A 54 -2.57 -14.65 1.56
N ALA A 55 -3.19 -14.79 0.38
CA ALA A 55 -3.50 -13.68 -0.52
C ALA A 55 -4.96 -13.69 -1.02
N LEU A 56 -5.56 -12.51 -1.15
CA LEU A 56 -6.88 -12.27 -1.69
C LEU A 56 -6.78 -11.53 -3.02
N LEU A 57 -7.61 -11.94 -3.98
CA LEU A 57 -7.81 -11.24 -5.24
C LEU A 57 -9.14 -10.48 -5.17
N VAL A 58 -9.08 -9.17 -5.42
CA VAL A 58 -10.25 -8.30 -5.54
C VAL A 58 -10.32 -7.85 -7.00
N SER A 59 -11.34 -8.29 -7.72
CA SER A 59 -11.56 -7.88 -9.12
C SER A 59 -12.41 -6.61 -9.17
N LEU A 60 -11.93 -5.60 -9.89
CA LEU A 60 -12.67 -4.38 -10.20
C LEU A 60 -13.67 -4.60 -11.34
N ASP A 61 -13.40 -5.58 -12.19
CA ASP A 61 -14.19 -5.89 -13.39
C ASP A 61 -15.37 -6.82 -13.08
N GLU A 62 -15.55 -7.22 -11.82
CA GLU A 62 -16.65 -8.08 -11.42
C GLU A 62 -17.97 -7.31 -11.55
N PRO A 63 -18.91 -7.78 -12.40
CA PRO A 63 -20.16 -7.09 -12.64
C PRO A 63 -20.94 -7.07 -11.32
N SER A 64 -20.91 -5.93 -10.64
CA SER A 64 -21.99 -5.58 -9.73
C SER A 64 -23.27 -5.47 -10.54
N ALA A 65 -24.38 -5.79 -9.89
CA ALA A 65 -25.72 -5.70 -10.48
C ALA A 65 -26.06 -4.30 -11.06
N SER A 66 -25.18 -3.30 -10.90
CA SER A 66 -25.27 -1.92 -11.40
C SER A 66 -24.43 -1.59 -12.64
N ASP A 67 -23.59 -2.49 -13.18
CA ASP A 67 -22.42 -2.02 -13.94
C ASP A 67 -22.61 -1.56 -15.40
N PHE A 68 -23.81 -1.63 -15.99
CA PHE A 68 -24.05 -0.96 -17.28
C PHE A 68 -25.53 -0.66 -17.54
N ALA A 69 -26.42 -1.52 -17.04
CA ALA A 69 -27.87 -1.38 -17.21
C ALA A 69 -28.52 -0.35 -16.26
N SER A 70 -27.80 0.16 -15.25
CA SER A 70 -28.34 1.13 -14.28
C SER A 70 -27.73 2.53 -14.38
N LEU A 71 -26.96 2.82 -15.44
CA LEU A 71 -26.39 4.15 -15.64
C LEU A 71 -27.53 5.17 -15.60
N SER A 72 -27.51 6.05 -14.60
CA SER A 72 -28.59 7.01 -14.37
C SER A 72 -28.05 8.44 -14.35
N ASP A 73 -28.92 9.39 -14.67
CA ASP A 73 -28.56 10.82 -14.64
C ASP A 73 -28.06 11.29 -13.27
N ASP A 74 -28.59 10.72 -12.18
CA ASP A 74 -28.13 10.97 -10.81
C ASP A 74 -26.71 10.44 -10.56
N GLU A 75 -26.42 9.24 -11.05
CA GLU A 75 -25.10 8.62 -10.91
C GLU A 75 -24.03 9.38 -11.72
N ILE A 76 -24.36 9.79 -12.94
CA ILE A 76 -23.51 10.66 -13.77
C ILE A 76 -23.30 11.99 -13.08
N GLY A 77 -24.35 12.59 -12.51
CA GLY A 77 -24.25 13.85 -11.76
C GLY A 77 -23.36 13.75 -10.53
N LYS A 78 -23.45 12.66 -9.77
CA LYS A 78 -22.56 12.37 -8.62
C LYS A 78 -21.13 12.18 -9.06
N PHE A 79 -20.89 11.42 -10.13
CA PHE A 79 -19.55 11.24 -10.69
C PHE A 79 -18.95 12.56 -11.19
N ALA A 80 -19.72 13.36 -11.92
CA ALA A 80 -19.33 14.68 -12.39
C ALA A 80 -18.91 15.58 -11.22
N SER A 81 -19.75 15.66 -10.20
CA SER A 81 -19.50 16.44 -8.98
C SER A 81 -18.23 15.96 -8.26
N TRP A 82 -18.06 14.65 -8.13
CA TRP A 82 -16.86 14.06 -7.54
C TRP A 82 -15.61 14.44 -8.32
N MET A 83 -15.66 14.49 -9.64
CA MET A 83 -14.55 14.93 -10.50
C MET A 83 -14.35 16.46 -10.56
N GLY A 84 -15.23 17.24 -9.93
CA GLY A 84 -15.23 18.72 -10.03
C GLY A 84 -15.76 19.25 -11.36
N GLY A 85 -16.48 18.40 -12.10
CA GLY A 85 -17.22 18.73 -13.31
C GLY A 85 -18.69 19.03 -13.05
N SER A 86 -19.48 19.03 -14.12
CA SER A 86 -20.93 19.26 -14.08
C SER A 86 -21.65 18.38 -15.07
N TYR A 87 -22.86 17.96 -14.71
CA TYR A 87 -23.77 17.27 -15.61
C TYR A 87 -25.07 18.08 -15.74
N VAL A 88 -25.45 18.42 -16.97
CA VAL A 88 -26.69 19.13 -17.27
C VAL A 88 -27.64 18.15 -17.94
N THR A 89 -28.68 17.74 -17.21
CA THR A 89 -29.71 16.83 -17.70
C THR A 89 -30.56 17.48 -18.78
N ASP A 90 -30.90 16.73 -19.82
CA ASP A 90 -31.97 17.12 -20.74
C ASP A 90 -33.32 16.85 -20.05
N MET A 91 -34.20 17.86 -20.03
CA MET A 91 -35.53 17.75 -19.39
C MET A 91 -36.49 16.85 -20.18
N SER A 92 -36.15 16.50 -21.43
CA SER A 92 -37.00 15.74 -22.34
C SER A 92 -36.82 14.23 -22.24
N GLU A 93 -35.58 13.74 -22.07
CA GLU A 93 -35.25 12.31 -22.05
C GLU A 93 -34.04 12.01 -21.17
N SER A 94 -34.09 10.89 -20.45
CA SER A 94 -32.97 10.40 -19.62
C SER A 94 -31.72 10.11 -20.46
N LEU A 95 -30.53 10.33 -19.87
CA LEU A 95 -29.24 10.02 -20.50
C LEU A 95 -28.96 10.77 -21.81
N LYS A 96 -29.57 11.94 -22.01
CA LYS A 96 -29.24 12.83 -23.14
C LYS A 96 -28.52 14.12 -22.73
N GLY A 97 -28.16 14.25 -21.46
CA GLY A 97 -27.48 15.43 -20.94
C GLY A 97 -26.05 15.62 -21.46
N GLU A 98 -25.50 16.79 -21.14
CA GLU A 98 -24.10 17.14 -21.40
C GLU A 98 -23.29 17.05 -20.09
N LEU A 99 -22.17 16.32 -20.16
CA LEU A 99 -21.23 16.14 -19.06
C LEU A 99 -19.94 16.89 -19.37
N THR A 100 -19.48 17.73 -18.44
CA THR A 100 -18.29 18.56 -18.64
C THR A 100 -17.27 18.37 -17.52
N PHE A 101 -16.01 18.11 -17.86
CA PHE A 101 -14.89 18.01 -16.92
C PHE A 101 -13.85 19.11 -17.13
N PRO A 102 -13.26 19.67 -16.05
CA PRO A 102 -12.08 20.53 -16.15
C PRO A 102 -10.82 19.71 -16.42
N LEU A 103 -10.02 20.10 -17.41
CA LEU A 103 -8.75 19.45 -17.76
C LEU A 103 -7.51 20.22 -17.27
N GLY A 104 -7.70 21.35 -16.59
CA GLY A 104 -6.64 22.30 -16.22
C GLY A 104 -6.41 23.39 -17.27
N ASN A 105 -5.76 24.49 -16.87
CA ASN A 105 -5.48 25.66 -17.72
C ASN A 105 -6.72 26.24 -18.44
N GLY A 106 -7.89 26.16 -17.81
CA GLY A 106 -9.16 26.62 -18.39
C GLY A 106 -9.75 25.71 -19.48
N ARG A 107 -9.07 24.63 -19.87
CA ARG A 107 -9.58 23.64 -20.83
C ARG A 107 -10.65 22.77 -20.19
N LYS A 108 -11.61 22.32 -21.01
CA LYS A 108 -12.70 21.45 -20.61
C LYS A 108 -12.88 20.33 -21.63
N MET A 109 -13.33 19.17 -21.17
CA MET A 109 -13.84 18.09 -22.00
C MET A 109 -15.36 18.06 -21.85
N SER A 110 -16.09 18.05 -22.95
CA SER A 110 -17.53 17.84 -22.95
C SER A 110 -17.87 16.51 -23.62
N LEU A 111 -18.71 15.73 -22.96
CA LEU A 111 -19.24 14.45 -23.42
C LEU A 111 -20.75 14.55 -23.51
N HIS A 112 -21.31 14.02 -24.58
CA HIS A 112 -22.73 14.07 -24.85
C HIS A 112 -23.31 12.68 -24.62
N MET A 113 -24.13 12.52 -23.58
CA MET A 113 -24.68 11.20 -23.23
C MET A 113 -25.62 10.66 -24.32
N SER A 114 -26.07 11.49 -25.27
CA SER A 114 -26.75 11.00 -26.48
C SER A 114 -25.89 10.12 -27.39
N LYS A 115 -24.55 10.21 -27.29
CA LYS A 115 -23.61 9.37 -28.06
C LYS A 115 -23.29 8.09 -27.30
N GLU A 116 -23.27 6.96 -28.01
CA GLU A 116 -23.00 5.64 -27.42
C GLU A 116 -21.58 5.54 -26.87
N ALA A 117 -20.54 5.92 -27.63
CA ALA A 117 -19.17 5.92 -27.12
C ALA A 117 -18.97 6.78 -25.86
N ASP A 118 -19.62 7.94 -25.78
CA ASP A 118 -19.52 8.81 -24.60
C ASP A 118 -20.17 8.15 -23.38
N ARG A 119 -21.32 7.49 -23.56
CA ARG A 119 -21.98 6.71 -22.49
C ARG A 119 -21.15 5.51 -22.05
N GLN A 120 -20.60 4.75 -23.00
CA GLN A 120 -19.78 3.58 -22.69
C GLN A 120 -18.51 3.99 -21.95
N TYR A 121 -17.83 5.03 -22.41
CA TYR A 121 -16.64 5.55 -21.74
C TYR A 121 -16.93 6.00 -20.30
N ILE A 122 -18.03 6.73 -20.08
CA ILE A 122 -18.45 7.15 -18.73
C ILE A 122 -18.88 5.97 -17.86
N GLY A 123 -19.60 5.00 -18.43
CA GLY A 123 -19.94 3.75 -17.77
C GLY A 123 -18.71 3.04 -17.24
N SER A 124 -17.70 2.83 -18.10
CA SER A 124 -16.43 2.22 -17.69
C SER A 124 -15.74 2.98 -16.55
N LEU A 125 -15.76 4.32 -16.56
CA LEU A 125 -15.15 5.12 -15.49
C LEU A 125 -15.91 4.98 -14.17
N ILE A 126 -17.25 5.02 -14.22
CA ILE A 126 -18.09 4.88 -13.04
C ILE A 126 -17.93 3.48 -12.43
N SER A 127 -17.95 2.42 -13.26
CA SER A 127 -17.70 1.05 -12.82
C SER A 127 -16.32 0.90 -12.18
N LEU A 128 -15.28 1.51 -12.76
CA LEU A 128 -13.95 1.51 -12.15
C LEU A 128 -13.95 2.15 -10.75
N VAL A 129 -14.60 3.31 -10.59
CA VAL A 129 -14.71 3.99 -9.28
C VAL A 129 -15.50 3.15 -8.29
N HIS A 130 -16.58 2.50 -8.74
CA HIS A 130 -17.38 1.60 -7.92
C HIS A 130 -16.59 0.36 -7.49
N GLY A 131 -15.82 -0.23 -8.39
CA GLY A 131 -14.89 -1.32 -8.07
C GLY A 131 -13.87 -0.89 -7.02
N VAL A 132 -13.30 0.31 -7.14
CA VAL A 132 -12.32 0.83 -6.17
C VAL A 132 -12.95 1.08 -4.81
N ARG A 133 -14.17 1.63 -4.76
CA ARG A 133 -14.91 1.79 -3.50
C ARG A 133 -15.21 0.45 -2.85
N ARG A 134 -15.65 -0.53 -3.64
CA ARG A 134 -15.87 -1.91 -3.15
C ARG A 134 -14.60 -2.51 -2.59
N ALA A 135 -13.46 -2.35 -3.26
CA ALA A 135 -12.17 -2.82 -2.77
C ALA A 135 -11.77 -2.15 -1.44
N LYS A 136 -12.02 -0.84 -1.31
CA LYS A 136 -11.85 -0.13 -0.04
C LYS A 136 -12.74 -0.71 1.07
N ASP A 137 -14.02 -0.93 0.79
CA ASP A 137 -14.97 -1.44 1.79
C ASP A 137 -14.58 -2.86 2.24
N MET A 138 -14.17 -3.72 1.29
CA MET A 138 -13.62 -5.05 1.60
C MET A 138 -12.35 -4.99 2.47
N HIS A 139 -11.45 -4.04 2.21
CA HIS A 139 -10.27 -3.84 3.04
C HIS A 139 -10.64 -3.46 4.48
N GLU A 140 -11.62 -2.59 4.66
CA GLU A 140 -12.09 -2.22 5.99
C GLU A 140 -12.59 -3.46 6.77
N ASP A 141 -13.33 -4.34 6.10
CA ASP A 141 -13.78 -5.61 6.68
C ASP A 141 -12.60 -6.54 7.04
N PHE A 142 -11.63 -6.72 6.12
CA PHE A 142 -10.45 -7.55 6.37
C PHE A 142 -9.54 -7.01 7.48
N SER A 143 -9.44 -5.69 7.60
CA SER A 143 -8.60 -5.02 8.59
C SER A 143 -9.05 -5.31 10.03
N GLN A 144 -10.34 -5.61 10.22
CA GLN A 144 -10.97 -6.00 11.49
C GLN A 144 -10.85 -7.50 11.79
N GLY A 145 -10.47 -8.32 10.80
CA GLY A 145 -10.33 -9.76 10.94
C GLY A 145 -9.06 -10.19 11.70
N THR A 146 -9.08 -11.42 12.21
CA THR A 146 -7.93 -12.05 12.89
C THR A 146 -6.76 -12.35 11.94
N ARG A 147 -7.05 -12.54 10.64
CA ARG A 147 -6.06 -12.71 9.58
C ARG A 147 -6.00 -11.45 8.73
N ARG A 148 -4.78 -11.02 8.38
CA ARG A 148 -4.51 -9.90 7.48
C ARG A 148 -3.80 -10.41 6.22
N PRO A 149 -4.56 -10.89 5.23
CA PRO A 149 -4.00 -11.41 3.99
C PRO A 149 -3.32 -10.30 3.18
N ALA A 150 -2.48 -10.70 2.23
CA ALA A 150 -2.06 -9.80 1.17
C ALA A 150 -3.25 -9.57 0.21
N GLU A 151 -3.39 -8.38 -0.34
CA GLU A 151 -4.51 -7.99 -1.18
C GLU A 151 -4.01 -7.58 -2.56
N LEU A 152 -4.50 -8.23 -3.61
CA LEU A 152 -4.28 -7.84 -4.99
C LEU A 152 -5.60 -7.31 -5.56
N ILE A 153 -5.68 -6.00 -5.77
CA ILE A 153 -6.78 -5.37 -6.47
C ILE A 153 -6.42 -5.33 -7.95
N LYS A 154 -7.23 -5.97 -8.81
CA LYS A 154 -6.98 -6.09 -10.24
C LYS A 154 -8.17 -5.54 -11.04
N GLY A 155 -7.91 -4.78 -12.09
CA GLY A 155 -8.94 -4.41 -13.07
C GLY A 155 -8.40 -4.16 -14.46
N CYS A 156 -9.32 -3.93 -15.39
CA CYS A 156 -9.07 -3.60 -16.78
C CYS A 156 -9.91 -2.38 -17.20
N PHE A 157 -9.31 -1.49 -17.98
CA PHE A 157 -9.97 -0.33 -18.55
C PHE A 157 -9.70 -0.22 -20.05
N ASP A 158 -10.74 -0.39 -20.85
CA ASP A 158 -10.70 -0.33 -22.31
C ASP A 158 -11.48 0.86 -22.89
N GLY A 159 -12.07 1.72 -22.05
CA GLY A 159 -12.90 2.85 -22.48
C GLY A 159 -12.19 3.87 -23.39
N ILE A 160 -10.85 3.96 -23.36
CA ILE A 160 -10.09 4.81 -24.30
C ILE A 160 -10.21 4.30 -25.74
N LYS A 161 -10.28 2.98 -25.93
CA LYS A 161 -10.45 2.36 -27.24
C LYS A 161 -11.79 2.76 -27.86
N VAL A 162 -12.85 2.73 -27.06
CA VAL A 162 -14.21 3.14 -27.46
C VAL A 162 -14.24 4.59 -27.96
N LEU A 163 -13.58 5.51 -27.25
CA LEU A 163 -13.47 6.91 -27.69
C LEU A 163 -12.71 7.08 -29.01
N LYS A 164 -11.69 6.24 -29.28
CA LYS A 164 -10.92 6.28 -30.53
C LYS A 164 -11.73 5.76 -31.72
N GLU A 165 -12.48 4.69 -31.54
CA GLU A 165 -13.14 3.97 -32.64
C GLU A 165 -14.36 4.71 -33.19
N GLU A 166 -15.16 5.39 -32.35
CA GLU A 166 -16.37 6.07 -32.83
C GLU A 166 -16.15 7.51 -33.28
N GLN A 167 -15.20 8.25 -32.70
CA GLN A 167 -15.24 9.72 -32.82
C GLN A 167 -14.33 10.33 -33.87
N GLY A 168 -13.33 9.64 -34.43
CA GLY A 168 -12.48 10.11 -35.54
C GLY A 168 -11.80 11.49 -35.37
N THR A 169 -11.99 12.13 -34.21
CA THR A 169 -11.65 13.53 -33.96
C THR A 169 -10.37 13.54 -33.16
N GLU A 170 -9.33 14.09 -33.79
CA GLU A 170 -8.02 14.27 -33.18
C GLU A 170 -8.17 15.04 -31.85
N GLY A 171 -7.71 14.42 -30.75
CA GLY A 171 -7.71 15.04 -29.42
C GLY A 171 -8.82 14.61 -28.44
N VAL A 172 -9.91 13.96 -28.84
CA VAL A 172 -10.92 13.48 -27.86
C VAL A 172 -10.35 12.36 -26.98
N ALA A 173 -9.67 11.40 -27.59
CA ALA A 173 -9.01 10.32 -26.84
C ALA A 173 -7.89 10.84 -25.92
N GLU A 174 -7.22 11.93 -26.28
CA GLU A 174 -6.25 12.61 -25.40
C GLU A 174 -6.94 13.23 -24.18
N GLN A 175 -8.05 13.93 -24.39
CA GLN A 175 -8.84 14.51 -23.30
C GLN A 175 -9.43 13.40 -22.41
N GLY A 176 -9.92 12.32 -23.01
CA GLY A 176 -10.40 11.14 -22.28
C GLY A 176 -9.28 10.48 -21.48
N LEU A 177 -8.05 10.46 -21.98
CA LEU A 177 -6.92 9.97 -21.20
C LEU A 177 -6.65 10.86 -19.97
N LEU A 178 -6.75 12.19 -20.13
CA LEU A 178 -6.58 13.11 -19.00
C LEU A 178 -7.68 12.93 -17.95
N VAL A 179 -8.93 12.72 -18.36
CA VAL A 179 -10.03 12.41 -17.43
C VAL A 179 -9.81 11.07 -16.73
N LEU A 180 -9.32 10.05 -17.44
CA LEU A 180 -8.95 8.77 -16.84
C LEU A 180 -7.85 8.95 -15.79
N LEU A 181 -6.76 9.66 -16.11
CA LEU A 181 -5.66 9.92 -15.18
C LEU A 181 -6.12 10.67 -13.92
N ALA A 182 -6.99 11.68 -14.10
CA ALA A 182 -7.58 12.40 -12.97
C ALA A 182 -8.48 11.48 -12.12
N THR A 183 -9.23 10.59 -12.76
CA THR A 183 -10.07 9.59 -12.08
C THR A 183 -9.20 8.62 -11.28
N LEU A 184 -8.13 8.10 -11.89
CA LEU A 184 -7.16 7.20 -11.25
C LEU A 184 -6.46 7.87 -10.07
N SER A 185 -6.10 9.15 -10.18
CA SER A 185 -5.52 9.90 -9.07
C SER A 185 -6.43 9.86 -7.86
N ARG A 186 -7.69 10.29 -8.03
CA ARG A 186 -8.64 10.37 -6.92
C ARG A 186 -9.01 8.98 -6.38
N SER A 187 -9.15 8.00 -7.26
CA SER A 187 -9.39 6.60 -6.86
C SER A 187 -8.21 6.04 -6.05
N TYR A 188 -6.98 6.33 -6.46
CA TYR A 188 -5.79 5.90 -5.73
C TYR A 188 -5.65 6.65 -4.40
N ASP A 189 -6.01 7.93 -4.32
CA ASP A 189 -6.05 8.69 -3.05
C ASP A 189 -7.00 8.03 -2.04
N LEU A 190 -8.18 7.57 -2.48
CA LEU A 190 -9.13 6.82 -1.63
C LEU A 190 -8.50 5.53 -1.08
N LEU A 191 -7.78 4.79 -1.92
CA LEU A 191 -7.08 3.59 -1.49
C LEU A 191 -5.91 3.95 -0.57
N GLN A 192 -5.14 4.98 -0.89
CA GLN A 192 -4.01 5.40 -0.07
C GLN A 192 -4.45 5.79 1.34
N GLU A 193 -5.59 6.47 1.47
CA GLU A 193 -6.20 6.78 2.77
C GLU A 193 -6.62 5.50 3.51
N ALA A 194 -7.37 4.61 2.86
CA ALA A 194 -7.87 3.39 3.47
C ALA A 194 -6.74 2.46 3.95
N TYR A 195 -5.70 2.29 3.13
CA TYR A 195 -4.54 1.45 3.42
C TYR A 195 -3.44 2.18 4.20
N LYS A 196 -3.68 3.42 4.68
CA LYS A 196 -2.72 4.23 5.46
C LYS A 196 -1.36 4.39 4.76
N GLY A 197 -1.37 4.51 3.44
CA GLY A 197 -0.18 4.60 2.60
C GLY A 197 0.54 3.27 2.34
N GLN A 198 0.02 2.13 2.83
CA GLN A 198 0.61 0.79 2.64
C GLN A 198 0.05 0.06 1.41
N ILE A 199 -0.04 0.76 0.27
CA ILE A 199 -0.49 0.20 -1.00
C ILE A 199 0.41 0.66 -2.16
N VAL A 200 0.68 -0.22 -3.12
CA VAL A 200 1.42 0.11 -4.34
C VAL A 200 0.47 0.14 -5.54
N GLY A 201 0.55 1.20 -6.36
CA GLY A 201 -0.16 1.28 -7.63
C GLY A 201 0.72 0.84 -8.80
N VAL A 202 0.19 0.02 -9.69
CA VAL A 202 0.82 -0.43 -10.93
C VAL A 202 -0.18 -0.23 -12.06
N ILE A 203 0.23 0.47 -13.12
CA ILE A 203 -0.58 0.62 -14.33
C ILE A 203 0.14 -0.07 -15.48
N LEU A 204 -0.53 -1.03 -16.09
CA LEU A 204 -0.05 -1.77 -17.23
C LEU A 204 -0.69 -1.21 -18.49
N LEU A 205 0.13 -0.85 -19.47
CA LEU A 205 -0.34 -0.33 -20.74
C LEU A 205 -0.30 -1.47 -21.77
N GLY A 206 -1.48 -1.99 -22.11
CA GLY A 206 -1.64 -3.14 -23.01
C GLY A 206 -1.86 -2.72 -24.47
N ASP A 207 -1.41 -3.57 -25.40
CA ASP A 207 -1.75 -3.47 -26.83
C ASP A 207 -3.07 -4.21 -27.11
N ALA A 208 -3.90 -3.68 -28.02
CA ALA A 208 -5.28 -4.12 -28.26
C ALA A 208 -5.45 -5.52 -28.90
N ALA A 209 -4.41 -6.38 -28.89
CA ALA A 209 -4.37 -7.64 -29.62
C ALA A 209 -4.76 -8.89 -28.80
N SER A 210 -5.11 -8.76 -27.52
CA SER A 210 -5.79 -9.85 -26.80
C SER A 210 -7.31 -9.66 -26.89
N SER A 211 -7.96 -10.61 -27.53
CA SER A 211 -9.41 -10.80 -27.56
C SER A 211 -10.03 -10.61 -26.17
N GLN A 212 -11.27 -10.09 -26.13
CA GLN A 212 -12.16 -9.68 -25.02
C GLN A 212 -12.13 -10.45 -23.67
N SER A 213 -11.36 -11.52 -23.50
CA SER A 213 -11.24 -12.30 -22.27
C SER A 213 -9.80 -12.51 -21.78
N ASP A 214 -8.79 -12.07 -22.54
CA ASP A 214 -7.38 -12.35 -22.22
C ASP A 214 -6.70 -11.12 -21.61
N SER A 215 -6.97 -10.91 -20.33
CA SER A 215 -6.20 -10.02 -19.46
C SER A 215 -4.71 -10.32 -19.58
N LEU A 216 -3.87 -9.29 -19.69
CA LEU A 216 -2.41 -9.41 -19.76
C LEU A 216 -1.86 -10.07 -18.49
N LEU A 217 -2.59 -9.94 -17.39
CA LEU A 217 -2.32 -10.62 -16.12
C LEU A 217 -3.15 -11.89 -15.96
N ASP A 218 -2.52 -13.05 -16.02
CA ASP A 218 -3.15 -14.30 -15.60
C ASP A 218 -2.88 -14.51 -14.11
N VAL A 219 -3.93 -14.63 -13.30
CA VAL A 219 -3.79 -14.82 -11.84
C VAL A 219 -4.21 -16.24 -11.51
N THR A 220 -3.23 -17.06 -11.16
CA THR A 220 -3.46 -18.46 -10.78
C THR A 220 -3.29 -18.62 -9.27
N PHE A 221 -4.26 -19.28 -8.65
CA PHE A 221 -4.14 -19.69 -7.26
C PHE A 221 -3.35 -21.00 -7.20
N THR A 222 -2.34 -21.03 -6.34
CA THR A 222 -1.54 -22.24 -6.13
C THR A 222 -1.80 -22.79 -4.74
N SER A 223 -2.31 -24.02 -4.67
CA SER A 223 -2.25 -24.82 -3.45
C SER A 223 -0.80 -25.24 -3.21
N ARG A 224 -0.27 -24.95 -2.04
CA ARG A 224 1.14 -25.11 -1.76
C ARG A 224 1.45 -26.60 -1.50
N PRO A 225 2.39 -27.26 -2.20
CA PRO A 225 3.10 -28.39 -1.61
C PRO A 225 4.00 -27.79 -0.53
N SER A 226 3.73 -28.14 0.74
CA SER A 226 4.50 -27.85 1.97
C SER A 226 5.50 -26.69 1.90
N VAL A 227 5.24 -25.66 2.69
CA VAL A 227 6.12 -24.51 2.91
C VAL A 227 7.58 -24.93 3.12
N ARG A 228 8.43 -24.85 2.09
CA ARG A 228 9.86 -24.66 2.33
C ARG A 228 10.01 -23.21 2.70
N TRP A 229 9.77 -22.92 3.97
CA TRP A 229 10.20 -21.67 4.57
C TRP A 229 11.66 -21.55 4.17
N LEU A 230 12.03 -20.50 3.42
CA LEU A 230 13.27 -19.85 3.76
C LEU A 230 13.00 -19.32 5.15
N ALA A 231 13.17 -20.21 6.14
CA ALA A 231 13.47 -19.78 7.47
C ALA A 231 14.58 -18.75 7.21
N GLU A 232 14.35 -17.50 7.59
CA GLU A 232 15.47 -16.77 8.14
C GLU A 232 16.12 -17.80 9.03
N THR A 233 17.35 -18.18 8.67
CA THR A 233 18.17 -18.83 9.66
C THR A 233 18.22 -17.74 10.70
N GLU A 234 17.32 -17.79 11.68
CA GLU A 234 17.43 -17.05 12.91
C GLU A 234 18.88 -17.34 13.24
N GLY A 235 19.72 -16.32 13.07
CA GLY A 235 21.06 -16.42 13.55
C GLY A 235 20.85 -16.80 14.99
N SER A 236 21.12 -18.06 15.31
CA SER A 236 21.18 -18.65 16.64
C SER A 236 22.33 -17.97 17.36
N ALA A 237 22.17 -16.68 17.57
CA ALA A 237 23.20 -15.74 17.91
C ALA A 237 22.45 -14.53 18.44
N ASN A 238 21.77 -14.70 19.59
CA ASN A 238 21.59 -13.65 20.59
C ASN A 238 20.92 -14.14 21.88
N ALA A 239 20.19 -15.26 21.88
CA ALA A 239 19.62 -15.80 23.11
C ALA A 239 20.71 -16.34 24.07
N THR A 240 21.70 -17.07 23.55
CA THR A 240 22.86 -17.54 24.32
C THR A 240 23.78 -16.40 24.76
N LYS A 241 24.06 -15.42 23.90
CA LYS A 241 24.88 -14.25 24.25
C LYS A 241 24.21 -13.35 25.29
N ALA A 242 22.89 -13.14 25.20
CA ALA A 242 22.16 -12.35 26.19
C ALA A 242 22.10 -13.06 27.56
N ALA A 243 21.89 -14.37 27.57
CA ALA A 243 21.93 -15.18 28.79
C ALA A 243 23.35 -15.22 29.40
N GLU A 244 24.38 -15.36 28.58
CA GLU A 244 25.78 -15.34 29.00
C GLU A 244 26.19 -13.98 29.57
N VAL A 245 25.81 -12.87 28.92
CA VAL A 245 26.05 -11.51 29.43
C VAL A 245 25.27 -11.25 30.73
N ALA A 246 24.06 -11.78 30.89
CA ALA A 246 23.30 -11.65 32.13
C ALA A 246 23.95 -12.44 33.29
N LEU A 247 24.44 -13.67 33.03
CA LEU A 247 25.17 -14.47 34.01
C LEU A 247 26.50 -13.84 34.40
N VAL A 248 27.24 -13.25 33.45
CA VAL A 248 28.50 -12.54 33.73
C VAL A 248 28.22 -11.30 34.58
N ARG A 249 27.16 -10.54 34.29
CA ARG A 249 26.80 -9.35 35.09
C ARG A 249 26.34 -9.72 36.50
N LEU A 250 25.58 -10.80 36.65
CA LEU A 250 25.12 -11.29 37.94
C LEU A 250 26.28 -11.81 38.79
N THR A 251 27.18 -12.60 38.20
CA THR A 251 28.36 -13.14 38.91
C THR A 251 29.35 -12.04 39.29
N LEU A 252 29.60 -11.06 38.42
CA LEU A 252 30.47 -9.93 38.72
C LEU A 252 29.90 -9.06 39.85
N ALA A 253 28.59 -8.79 39.86
CA ALA A 253 27.93 -8.05 40.94
C ALA A 253 28.01 -8.80 42.29
N TRP A 254 27.83 -10.12 42.28
CA TRP A 254 27.94 -10.94 43.49
C TRP A 254 29.36 -11.04 44.03
N VAL A 255 30.36 -11.23 43.16
CA VAL A 255 31.77 -11.31 43.57
C VAL A 255 32.25 -9.98 44.13
N THR A 256 31.91 -8.87 43.48
CA THR A 256 32.27 -7.53 43.98
C THR A 256 31.58 -7.21 45.31
N GLY A 257 30.29 -7.56 45.46
CA GLY A 257 29.58 -7.42 46.72
C GLY A 257 30.19 -8.26 47.86
N LEU A 258 30.54 -9.51 47.59
CA LEU A 258 31.15 -10.41 48.58
C LEU A 258 32.54 -9.92 49.02
N ILE A 259 33.37 -9.47 48.07
CA ILE A 259 34.70 -8.92 48.38
C ILE A 259 34.57 -7.66 49.25
N LEU A 260 33.65 -6.75 48.91
CA LEU A 260 33.41 -5.55 49.71
C LEU A 260 32.91 -5.91 51.12
N LEU A 261 31.99 -6.88 51.24
CA LEU A 261 31.48 -7.33 52.53
C LEU A 261 32.61 -7.89 53.43
N ILE A 262 33.44 -8.77 52.88
CA ILE A 262 34.57 -9.36 53.60
C ILE A 262 35.59 -8.28 53.98
N SER A 263 35.87 -7.35 53.06
CA SER A 263 36.79 -6.22 53.31
C SER A 263 36.30 -5.33 54.46
N VAL A 264 35.00 -5.01 54.48
CA VAL A 264 34.39 -4.22 55.57
C VAL A 264 34.44 -4.99 56.90
N LEU A 265 34.09 -6.27 56.90
CA LEU A 265 34.17 -7.12 58.11
C LEU A 265 35.59 -7.21 58.66
N LEU A 266 36.59 -7.40 57.78
CA LEU A 266 37.99 -7.47 58.16
C LEU A 266 38.49 -6.11 58.69
N GLY A 267 38.06 -5.02 58.06
CA GLY A 267 38.35 -3.65 58.52
C GLY A 267 37.78 -3.36 59.90
N VAL A 268 36.52 -3.74 60.15
CA VAL A 268 35.88 -3.61 61.48
C VAL A 268 36.57 -4.50 62.50
N TYR A 269 36.92 -5.73 62.15
CA TYR A 269 37.65 -6.64 63.03
C TYR A 269 39.01 -6.07 63.43
N LEU A 270 39.78 -5.53 62.47
CA LEU A 270 41.07 -4.89 62.73
C LEU A 270 40.94 -3.60 63.53
N LEU A 271 39.88 -2.82 63.33
CA LEU A 271 39.60 -1.62 64.14
C LEU A 271 39.23 -1.97 65.59
N LEU A 272 38.46 -3.03 65.81
CA LEU A 272 38.10 -3.49 67.16
C LEU A 272 39.27 -4.15 67.89
N ASN A 273 40.16 -4.82 67.16
CA ASN A 273 41.37 -5.45 67.70
C ASN A 273 42.62 -4.57 67.58
N MET A 274 42.48 -3.29 67.22
CA MET A 274 43.61 -2.38 67.24
C MET A 274 44.08 -2.27 68.71
N PRO A 275 45.35 -2.60 69.01
CA PRO A 275 45.87 -2.34 70.34
C PRO A 275 45.90 -0.83 70.48
N LEU A 276 44.93 -0.28 71.20
CA LEU A 276 44.98 1.09 71.67
C LEU A 276 46.34 1.21 72.35
N THR A 277 47.27 1.93 71.74
CA THR A 277 48.60 2.14 72.30
C THR A 277 48.41 2.85 73.63
N ARG A 278 48.33 2.03 74.67
CA ARG A 278 48.16 2.41 76.08
C ARG A 278 49.46 3.00 76.64
N ASP A 279 50.36 3.45 75.77
CA ASP A 279 51.72 3.84 76.11
C ASP A 279 51.89 5.34 76.35
N THR A 280 50.85 6.16 76.15
CA THR A 280 50.94 7.60 76.43
C THR A 280 50.15 8.08 77.65
N LEU A 281 49.30 7.25 78.27
CA LEU A 281 48.52 7.61 79.47
C LEU A 281 48.78 6.74 80.72
N LEU A 282 49.52 5.63 80.60
CA LEU A 282 49.98 4.86 81.78
C LEU A 282 51.33 5.33 82.33
N TYR A 283 52.07 6.16 81.59
CA TYR A 283 53.33 6.76 82.05
C TYR A 283 53.18 8.16 82.67
N SER A 284 51.98 8.76 82.68
CA SER A 284 51.75 10.11 83.24
C SER A 284 51.16 10.14 84.66
N ASN A 285 50.95 8.99 85.31
CA ASN A 285 50.62 8.93 86.74
C ASN A 285 51.84 8.56 87.61
N VAL A 286 53.02 9.06 87.21
CA VAL A 286 54.15 9.24 88.12
C VAL A 286 54.03 10.63 88.74
N LYS A 287 53.65 10.64 90.02
CA LYS A 287 53.87 11.68 91.05
C LYS A 287 53.62 13.15 90.69
N LEU A 288 52.61 13.72 91.35
CA LEU A 288 52.69 15.06 91.96
C LEU A 288 51.79 15.05 93.22
N ASP A 289 52.46 15.14 94.37
CA ASP A 289 52.02 15.22 95.79
C ASP A 289 50.96 14.23 96.34
#